data_AF-A0A1M4ZGM6-F1
#
_entry.id   AF-A0A1M4ZGM6-F1
#
_cell.length_a   1.000
_cell.length_b   1.000
_cell.length_c   1.000
_cell.angle_alpha   90.00
_cell.angle_beta   90.00
_cell.angle_gamma   90.00
#
_symmetry.space_group_name_H-M   'P 1'
#
loop_
_entity.id
_entity.type
_entity.pdbx_description
1 polymer ?
#
loop_
_entity_poly.entity_id
_entity_poly.type
_entity_poly.pdbx_seq_one_letter_code
_entity_poly.pdbx_strand_id
1 'polypeptide(L)' 'MMSEHVEAEVAWRMRRSGAKRVELVINNEMCRGQLSRVELLPDLLLPGQTLVVHGPRRTRVFRGRSL' A
#
# COMPACT_ATOMS: atom_id res chain seq x y z
N MET A 1 11.67 11.11 5.21
CA MET A 1 11.41 11.11 3.75
C MET A 1 10.54 9.90 3.41
N MET A 2 9.46 10.05 2.65
CA MET A 2 8.51 8.96 2.32
C MET A 2 9.12 7.84 1.43
N SER A 3 10.40 7.93 1.06
CA SER A 3 11.03 7.23 -0.07
C SER A 3 11.70 5.89 0.24
N GLU A 4 11.32 5.17 1.30
CA GLU A 4 11.97 3.88 1.62
C GLU A 4 11.09 2.65 1.33
N HIS A 5 9.79 2.83 1.05
CA HIS A 5 8.87 1.72 0.79
C HIS A 5 8.01 1.99 -0.45
N VAL A 6 8.22 1.18 -1.49
CA VAL A 6 7.54 1.29 -2.78
C VAL A 6 6.01 1.16 -2.64
N GLU A 7 5.52 0.43 -1.64
CA GLU A 7 4.10 0.27 -1.36
C GLU A 7 3.44 1.60 -0.99
N ALA A 8 4.13 2.43 -0.20
CA ALA A 8 3.63 3.75 0.20
C ALA A 8 3.66 4.74 -0.96
N GLU A 9 4.69 4.68 -1.81
CA GLU A 9 4.76 5.49 -3.02
C GLU A 9 3.64 5.14 -4.01
N VAL A 10 3.37 3.85 -4.18
CA VAL A 10 2.26 3.36 -5.02
C VAL A 10 0.92 3.79 -4.44
N ALA A 11 0.69 3.64 -3.13
CA ALA A 11 -0.55 4.11 -2.49
C ALA A 11 -0.75 5.62 -2.65
N TRP A 12 0.32 6.41 -2.52
CA TRP A 12 0.27 7.87 -2.76
C TRP A 12 -0.08 8.20 -4.21
N ARG A 13 0.52 7.49 -5.17
CA ARG A 13 0.19 7.65 -6.61
C ARG A 13 -1.24 7.22 -6.90
N MET A 14 -1.74 6.15 -6.29
CA MET A 14 -3.14 5.73 -6.41
C MET A 14 -4.07 6.84 -5.91
N ARG A 15 -3.80 7.42 -4.73
CA ARG A 15 -4.58 8.53 -4.17
C ARG A 15 -4.67 9.71 -5.15
N ARG A 16 -3.53 10.09 -5.77
CA ARG A 16 -3.47 11.22 -6.72
C ARG A 16 -4.09 10.93 -8.09
N SER A 17 -3.94 9.72 -8.60
CA SER A 17 -4.42 9.32 -9.93
C SER A 17 -5.89 8.89 -9.95
N GLY A 18 -6.47 8.56 -8.80
CA GLY A 18 -7.81 8.01 -8.71
C GLY A 18 -7.91 6.52 -9.06
N ALA A 19 -6.78 5.83 -9.28
CA ALA A 19 -6.76 4.40 -9.56
C ALA A 19 -7.50 3.61 -8.46
N LYS A 20 -8.48 2.79 -8.85
CA LYS A 20 -9.33 2.04 -7.91
C LYS A 20 -8.66 0.76 -7.42
N ARG A 21 -7.87 0.12 -8.26
CA ARG A 21 -7.16 -1.11 -7.93
C ARG A 21 -5.77 -1.10 -8.55
N VAL A 22 -4.76 -1.49 -7.77
CA VAL A 22 -3.40 -1.73 -8.25
C VAL A 22 -2.91 -3.05 -7.65
N GLU A 23 -2.24 -3.84 -8.48
CA GLU A 23 -1.49 -5.03 -8.07
C GLU A 23 -0.01 -4.72 -8.20
N LEU A 24 0.70 -4.78 -7.08
CA LEU A 24 2.11 -4.45 -6.94
C LEU A 24 2.87 -5.73 -6.60
N VAL A 25 3.88 -6.07 -7.40
CA VAL A 25 4.79 -7.17 -7.12
C VAL A 25 6.09 -6.60 -6.56
N ILE A 26 6.54 -7.13 -5.43
CA ILE A 26 7.82 -6.76 -4.81
C ILE A 26 8.64 -8.01 -4.53
N ASN A 27 9.96 -7.90 -4.67
CA ASN A 27 10.88 -9.00 -4.36
C ASN A 27 11.30 -9.02 -2.88
N ASN A 28 11.14 -7.89 -2.18
CA ASN A 28 11.53 -7.73 -0.79
C ASN A 28 10.37 -8.04 0.16
N GLU A 29 10.68 -8.44 1.40
CA GLU A 29 9.65 -8.54 2.42
C GLU A 29 9.13 -7.16 2.84
N MET A 30 7.80 -7.02 2.90
CA MET A 30 7.15 -5.87 3.54
C MET A 30 7.62 -5.74 4.99
N CYS A 31 7.98 -4.52 5.39
CA CYS A 31 8.27 -4.19 6.79
C CYS A 31 7.11 -4.55 7.72
N ARG A 32 7.44 -4.90 8.97
CA ARG A 32 6.50 -5.31 10.02
C ARG A 32 6.67 -4.43 11.26
N GLY A 33 5.62 -4.32 12.07
CA GLY A 33 5.62 -3.63 13.36
C GLY A 33 4.75 -2.37 13.38
N GLN A 34 4.47 -1.88 14.60
CA GLN A 34 3.49 -0.83 14.94
C GLN A 34 3.77 0.56 14.30
N LEU A 35 4.94 0.73 13.67
CA LEU A 35 5.34 1.93 12.94
C LEU A 35 5.78 1.61 11.50
N SER A 36 5.51 0.39 11.03
CA SER A 36 5.75 0.04 9.64
C SER A 36 4.79 0.85 8.78
N ARG A 37 5.32 1.52 7.74
CA ARG A 37 4.52 2.32 6.81
C ARG A 37 3.42 1.51 6.11
N VAL A 38 3.56 0.19 6.14
CA VAL A 38 2.58 -0.78 5.67
C VAL A 38 1.25 -0.71 6.47
N GLU A 39 1.29 -0.37 7.75
CA GLU A 39 0.08 -0.21 8.58
C GLU A 39 -0.67 1.09 8.28
N LEU A 40 0.02 2.10 7.73
CA LEU A 40 -0.56 3.38 7.33
C LEU A 40 -1.12 3.38 5.90
N LEU A 41 -0.89 2.31 5.11
CA LEU A 41 -1.42 2.20 3.74
C LEU A 41 -2.94 2.36 3.66
N PRO A 42 -3.76 1.80 4.58
CA PRO A 42 -5.20 2.04 4.59
C PRO A 42 -5.61 3.51 4.78
N ASP A 43 -4.79 4.32 5.45
CA ASP A 43 -5.05 5.75 5.68
C ASP A 43 -4.58 6.61 4.49
N LEU A 44 -3.58 6.13 3.74
CA LEU A 44 -3.13 6.76 2.49
C LEU A 44 -4.12 6.55 1.34
N LEU A 45 -4.74 5.37 1.26
CA LEU A 45 -5.74 5.04 0.24
C LEU A 45 -7.07 5.73 0.50
N LEU A 46 -7.76 6.17 -0.56
CA LEU A 46 -9.12 6.69 -0.48
C LEU A 46 -10.15 5.57 -0.37
N PRO A 47 -11.37 5.87 0.13
CA PRO A 47 -12.48 4.92 0.11
C PRO A 47 -12.68 4.29 -1.27
N GLY A 48 -12.82 2.96 -1.31
CA GLY A 48 -12.99 2.20 -2.54
C GLY A 48 -11.69 1.96 -3.34
N GLN A 49 -10.53 2.42 -2.86
CA GLN A 49 -9.24 2.04 -3.44
C GLN A 49 -8.69 0.76 -2.79
N THR A 50 -8.09 -0.12 -3.60
CA THR A 50 -7.50 -1.38 -3.17
C THR A 50 -6.09 -1.55 -3.73
N LEU A 51 -5.09 -1.67 -2.85
CA LEU A 51 -3.72 -2.05 -3.21
C LEU A 51 -3.49 -3.52 -2.81
N VAL A 52 -3.15 -4.35 -3.78
CA VAL A 52 -2.70 -5.73 -3.55
C VAL A 52 -1.20 -5.78 -3.72
N VAL A 53 -0.49 -6.26 -2.69
CA VAL A 53 0.97 -6.40 -2.72
C VAL A 53 1.34 -7.87 -2.69
N HIS A 54 1.93 -8.36 -3.77
CA HIS A 54 2.50 -9.69 -3.91
C HIS A 54 3.97 -9.62 -3.50
N GLY A 55 4.28 -10.05 -2.28
CA GLY A 55 5.65 -10.22 -1.81
C GLY A 55 6.16 -11.65 -2.03
N PRO A 56 7.45 -11.90 -1.77
CA PRO A 56 8.09 -13.19 -2.02
C PRO A 56 7.50 -14.36 -1.21
N ARG A 57 6.90 -14.08 -0.04
CA ARG A 57 6.31 -15.10 0.84
C ARG A 57 4.79 -15.06 0.95
N ARG A 58 4.17 -13.92 0.64
CA ARG A 58 2.73 -13.71 0.87
C ARG A 58 2.19 -12.54 0.06
N THR A 59 0.91 -12.65 -0.26
CA THR A 59 0.10 -11.54 -0.78
C THR A 59 -0.59 -10.84 0.39
N ARG A 60 -0.60 -9.49 0.38
CA ARG A 60 -1.39 -8.67 1.31
C ARG A 60 -2.32 -7.75 0.54
N VAL A 61 -3.50 -7.50 1.08
CA VAL A 61 -4.51 -6.61 0.51
C VAL A 61 -4.74 -5.44 1.47
N PHE A 62 -4.56 -4.23 0.96
CA PHE A 62 -4.83 -2.98 1.67
C PHE A 62 -6.02 -2.29 1.02
N ARG A 63 -6.98 -1.88 1.84
CA ARG A 63 -8.18 -1.16 1.40
C ARG A 63 -8.20 0.21 2.07
N GLY A 64 -8.56 1.24 1.31
CA GLY A 64 -8.74 2.57 1.88
C GLY A 64 -9.89 2.60 2.87
N ARG A 65 -9.68 3.27 4.00
CA ARG A 65 -10.73 3.46 5.01
C ARG A 65 -11.73 4.52 4.53
N SER A 66 -13.02 4.28 4.81
CA SER A 66 -13.99 5.36 4.92
C SER A 66 -13.78 6.02 6.26
N LEU A 67 -13.45 7.31 6.25
CA LEU A 67 -13.61 8.17 7.42
C LEU A 67 -15.10 8.28 7.77
#